data_AF-A0A1G4IUK0-F1
#
_entry.id   AF-A0A1G4IUK0-F1
#
_cell.length_a   1.000
_cell.length_b   1.000
_cell.length_c   1.000
_cell.angle_alpha   90.00
_cell.angle_beta   90.00
_cell.angle_gamma   90.00
#
_symmetry.space_group_name_H-M   'P 1'
#
loop_
_entity.id
_entity.type
_entity.pdbx_description
1 polymer ?
#
loop_
_entity_poly.entity_id
_entity_poly.type
_entity_poly.pdbx_seq_one_letter_code
_entity_poly.pdbx_strand_id
1 'polypeptide(L)'
;MVVLNPNNWHWVDKNTLPWTERYMQELAASMEAVCSPSGSHKVQIVKLESVSGDSHVSQRKGKVICYFDLNVQFTAQVVEADSDTSVCEGKIMVPELVHDESGFEIRPEGFSDHYQMVKDHFVPSLRATLCQYQVDLIAQHSKDVQQS
;
A
#
# COMPACT_ATOMS: atom_id res chain seq x y z
N MET A 1 -8.04 -33.30 -4.57
CA MET A 1 -8.75 -33.71 -3.33
C MET A 1 -9.18 -32.42 -2.64
N VAL A 2 -10.46 -32.06 -2.72
CA VAL A 2 -10.97 -30.84 -2.05
C VAL A 2 -11.14 -31.19 -0.58
N VAL A 3 -10.43 -30.49 0.30
CA VAL A 3 -10.68 -30.56 1.74
C VAL A 3 -11.97 -29.77 1.98
N LEU A 4 -13.05 -30.46 2.30
CA LEU A 4 -14.31 -29.86 2.71
C LEU A 4 -14.13 -29.30 4.14
N ASN A 5 -14.50 -28.04 4.38
CA ASN A 5 -14.59 -27.46 5.73
C ASN A 5 -16.06 -27.36 6.19
N PRO A 6 -16.72 -28.51 6.47
CA PRO A 6 -18.13 -28.50 6.86
C PRO A 6 -18.32 -27.63 8.10
N ASN A 7 -19.31 -26.73 8.03
CA ASN A 7 -19.65 -25.75 9.08
C ASN A 7 -18.57 -24.68 9.39
N ASN A 8 -17.52 -24.53 8.58
CA ASN A 8 -16.41 -23.58 8.81
C ASN A 8 -15.76 -23.72 10.21
N TRP A 9 -15.61 -24.95 10.69
CA TRP A 9 -15.02 -25.24 12.01
C TRP A 9 -13.50 -25.37 11.98
N HIS A 10 -12.90 -25.68 10.83
CA HIS A 10 -11.46 -25.63 10.64
C HIS A 10 -11.03 -24.21 10.26
N TRP A 11 -9.94 -23.74 10.87
CA TRP A 11 -9.33 -22.47 10.49
C TRP A 11 -8.75 -22.60 9.09
N VAL A 12 -9.16 -21.69 8.21
CA VAL A 12 -8.54 -21.50 6.89
C VAL A 12 -7.73 -20.22 6.99
N ASP A 13 -6.42 -20.34 6.85
CA ASP A 13 -5.50 -19.20 6.81
C ASP A 13 -4.77 -19.21 5.47
N LYS A 14 -4.70 -18.05 4.83
CA LYS A 14 -4.02 -17.86 3.56
C LYS A 14 -3.00 -16.75 3.69
N ASN A 15 -1.75 -17.07 3.43
CA ASN A 15 -0.70 -16.07 3.25
C ASN A 15 -0.98 -15.26 1.97
N THR A 16 -1.13 -13.95 2.15
CA THR A 16 -1.41 -12.96 1.10
C THR A 16 -0.24 -12.00 0.85
N LEU A 17 0.93 -12.23 1.46
CA LEU A 17 2.13 -11.43 1.24
C LEU A 17 2.56 -11.40 -0.26
N PRO A 18 2.57 -12.52 -1.01
CA PRO A 18 2.93 -12.48 -2.44
C PRO A 18 1.95 -11.66 -3.29
N TRP A 19 0.67 -11.61 -2.89
CA TRP A 19 -0.32 -10.76 -3.55
C TRP A 19 -0.11 -9.29 -3.17
N THR A 20 0.19 -9.03 -1.90
CA THR A 20 0.47 -7.70 -1.37
C THR A 20 1.67 -7.06 -2.06
N GLU A 21 2.75 -7.81 -2.27
CA GLU A 21 3.92 -7.32 -3.03
C GLU A 21 3.51 -6.83 -4.43
N ARG A 22 2.70 -7.62 -5.16
CA ARG A 22 2.21 -7.24 -6.49
C ARG A 22 1.27 -6.04 -6.43
N TYR A 23 0.35 -6.02 -5.48
CA TYR A 23 -0.56 -4.90 -5.27
C TYR A 23 0.21 -3.60 -5.04
N MET A 24 1.24 -3.62 -4.18
CA MET A 24 2.05 -2.43 -3.90
C MET A 24 2.88 -1.99 -5.12
N GLN A 25 3.33 -2.92 -5.98
CA GLN A 25 3.97 -2.61 -7.26
C GLN A 25 3.00 -1.94 -8.24
N GLU A 26 1.78 -2.46 -8.35
CA GLU A 26 0.73 -1.89 -9.20
C GLU A 26 0.26 -0.53 -8.69
N LEU A 27 0.16 -0.36 -7.37
CA LEU A 27 -0.13 0.92 -6.73
C LEU A 27 0.94 1.96 -7.07
N ALA A 28 2.22 1.60 -6.99
CA ALA A 28 3.32 2.48 -7.38
C ALA A 28 3.21 2.95 -8.85
N ALA A 29 2.75 2.08 -9.76
CA ALA A 29 2.61 2.40 -11.18
C ALA A 29 1.30 3.15 -11.53
N SER A 30 0.25 2.97 -10.74
CA SER A 30 -1.09 3.53 -11.01
C SER A 30 -1.36 4.83 -10.25
N MET A 31 -0.62 5.12 -9.19
CA MET A 31 -0.78 6.34 -8.42
C MET A 31 -0.43 7.56 -9.28
N GLU A 32 -1.41 8.43 -9.48
CA GLU A 32 -1.22 9.67 -10.23
C GLU A 32 -0.22 10.60 -9.53
N ALA A 33 0.56 11.33 -10.33
CA ALA A 33 1.49 12.31 -9.81
C ALA A 33 0.73 13.43 -9.08
N VAL A 34 1.17 13.78 -7.87
CA VAL A 34 0.55 14.84 -7.07
C VAL A 34 1.23 16.16 -7.36
N CYS A 35 0.48 17.11 -7.91
CA CYS A 35 0.98 18.44 -8.22
C CYS A 35 1.08 19.32 -6.96
N SER A 36 2.12 20.15 -6.94
CA SER A 36 2.25 21.28 -6.01
C SER A 36 1.13 22.30 -6.19
N PRO A 37 0.78 23.09 -5.16
CA PRO A 37 -0.20 24.17 -5.29
C PRO A 37 0.16 25.21 -6.35
N SER A 38 1.45 25.45 -6.59
CA SER A 38 1.93 26.37 -7.63
C SER A 38 1.89 25.76 -9.03
N GLY A 39 1.64 24.44 -9.14
CA GLY A 39 1.64 23.70 -10.40
C GLY A 39 3.01 23.50 -11.03
N SER A 40 4.10 23.99 -10.42
CA SER A 40 5.45 23.99 -11.02
C SER A 40 6.15 22.64 -10.88
N HIS A 41 5.82 21.89 -9.82
CA HIS A 41 6.40 20.59 -9.52
C HIS A 41 5.31 19.56 -9.29
N LYS A 42 5.63 18.28 -9.56
CA LYS A 42 4.80 17.13 -9.23
C LYS A 42 5.63 16.02 -8.60
N VAL A 43 5.02 15.28 -7.67
CA VAL A 43 5.63 14.14 -6.98
C VAL A 43 5.05 12.86 -7.54
N GLN A 44 5.91 11.91 -7.92
CA GLN A 44 5.48 10.60 -8.40
C GLN A 44 6.30 9.47 -7.77
N ILE A 45 5.68 8.31 -7.59
CA ILE A 45 6.39 7.10 -7.21
C ILE A 45 7.13 6.57 -8.44
N VAL A 46 8.40 6.23 -8.28
CA VAL A 46 9.22 5.62 -9.33
C VAL A 46 9.06 4.12 -9.31
N LYS A 47 9.18 3.51 -8.13
CA LYS A 47 9.07 2.06 -7.94
C LYS A 47 8.89 1.69 -6.47
N LEU A 48 8.41 0.47 -6.26
CA LEU A 48 8.48 -0.21 -4.98
C LEU A 48 9.92 -0.69 -4.73
N GLU A 49 10.49 -0.34 -3.57
CA GLU A 49 11.81 -0.83 -3.13
C GLU A 49 11.68 -2.17 -2.40
N SER A 50 10.78 -2.23 -1.43
CA SER A 50 10.55 -3.44 -0.64
C SER A 50 9.18 -3.45 0.03
N VAL A 51 8.66 -4.66 0.24
CA VAL A 51 7.55 -4.96 1.15
C VAL A 51 8.02 -6.13 1.99
N SER A 52 7.85 -6.03 3.30
CA SER A 52 8.16 -7.09 4.24
C SER A 52 7.18 -7.06 5.41
N GLY A 53 7.11 -8.16 6.17
CA GLY A 53 6.15 -8.33 7.24
C GLY A 53 5.20 -9.49 6.95
N ASP A 54 4.02 -9.42 7.56
CA ASP A 54 3.03 -10.50 7.52
C ASP A 54 1.72 -9.99 6.91
N SER A 55 1.09 -10.79 6.07
CA SER A 55 -0.22 -10.50 5.48
C SER A 55 -0.99 -11.80 5.32
N HIS A 56 -2.15 -11.86 5.96
CA HIS A 56 -3.00 -13.05 6.03
C HIS A 56 -4.46 -12.68 5.85
N VAL A 57 -5.19 -13.56 5.17
CA VAL A 57 -6.65 -13.55 5.12
C VAL A 57 -7.15 -14.89 5.61
N SER A 58 -8.11 -14.84 6.54
CA SER A 58 -8.67 -16.01 7.18
C SER A 58 -10.19 -15.93 7.25
N GLN A 59 -10.84 -17.08 7.41
CA GLN A 59 -12.26 -17.14 7.73
C GLN A 59 -12.47 -17.63 9.17
N ARG A 60 -13.15 -16.82 9.98
CA ARG A 60 -13.49 -17.15 11.37
C ARG A 60 -14.98 -16.97 11.60
N LYS A 61 -15.65 -18.03 12.06
CA LYS A 61 -17.10 -18.02 12.36
C LYS A 61 -17.95 -17.50 11.18
N GLY A 62 -17.60 -17.89 9.96
CA GLY A 62 -18.28 -17.46 8.73
C GLY A 62 -17.98 -16.01 8.28
N LYS A 63 -17.15 -15.26 9.00
CA LYS A 63 -16.67 -13.94 8.59
C LYS A 63 -15.27 -14.03 8.03
N VAL A 64 -15.01 -13.32 6.94
CA VAL A 64 -13.67 -13.11 6.41
C VAL A 64 -13.01 -12.02 7.25
N ILE A 65 -11.80 -12.29 7.71
CA ILE A 65 -10.96 -11.35 8.46
C ILE A 65 -9.61 -11.29 7.76
N CYS A 66 -8.95 -10.14 7.84
CA CYS A 66 -7.55 -10.01 7.44
C CYS A 66 -6.73 -9.56 8.64
N TYR A 67 -5.44 -9.88 8.60
CA TYR A 67 -4.44 -9.36 9.51
C TYR A 67 -3.20 -9.08 8.69
N PHE A 68 -2.66 -7.88 8.81
CA PHE A 68 -1.42 -7.52 8.17
C PHE A 68 -0.65 -6.54 9.05
N ASP A 69 0.67 -6.68 8.98
CA ASP A 69 1.65 -5.77 9.55
C ASP A 69 2.79 -5.70 8.53
N LEU A 70 2.88 -4.57 7.83
CA LEU A 70 3.73 -4.42 6.66
C LEU A 70 4.67 -3.24 6.82
N ASN A 71 5.95 -3.50 6.54
CA ASN A 71 6.94 -2.47 6.27
C ASN A 71 7.07 -2.29 4.76
N VAL A 72 6.70 -1.11 4.28
CA VAL A 72 6.67 -0.79 2.84
C VAL A 72 7.61 0.37 2.55
N GLN A 73 8.42 0.24 1.51
CA GLN A 73 9.33 1.28 1.06
C GLN A 73 9.15 1.54 -0.43
N PHE A 74 9.01 2.81 -0.78
CA PHE A 74 8.94 3.30 -2.15
C PHE A 74 10.09 4.26 -2.44
N THR A 75 10.56 4.25 -3.67
CA THR A 75 11.37 5.35 -4.22
C THR A 75 10.44 6.28 -4.97
N ALA A 76 10.51 7.57 -4.67
CA ALA A 76 9.72 8.61 -5.30
C ALA A 76 10.62 9.75 -5.77
N GLN A 77 10.16 10.49 -6.77
CA GLN A 77 10.87 11.63 -7.31
C GLN A 77 9.96 12.84 -7.43
N VAL A 78 10.57 14.02 -7.33
CA VAL A 78 9.97 15.28 -7.70
C VAL A 78 10.43 15.62 -9.10
N VAL A 79 9.49 15.91 -9.99
CA VAL A 79 9.77 16.38 -11.33
C VAL A 79 9.15 17.76 -11.55
N GLU A 80 9.70 18.52 -12.47
CA GLU A 80 9.04 19.71 -13.01
C GLU A 80 7.77 19.31 -13.78
N ALA A 81 6.69 20.06 -13.57
CA ALA A 81 5.41 19.74 -14.20
C ALA A 81 5.43 19.92 -15.73
N ASP A 82 6.17 20.93 -16.22
CA ASP A 82 6.23 21.29 -17.64
C ASP A 82 7.16 20.39 -18.47
N SER A 83 8.29 19.97 -17.88
CA SER A 83 9.38 19.30 -18.59
C SER A 83 9.53 17.82 -18.24
N ASP A 84 8.85 17.35 -17.18
CA ASP A 84 9.03 16.02 -16.57
C ASP A 84 10.49 15.75 -16.13
N THR A 85 11.31 16.80 -16.01
CA THR A 85 12.71 16.66 -15.61
C THR A 85 12.79 16.34 -14.13
N SER A 86 13.54 15.28 -13.78
CA SER A 86 13.79 14.91 -12.38
C SER A 86 14.60 15.99 -11.68
N VAL A 87 14.03 16.56 -10.61
CA VAL A 87 14.63 17.60 -9.79
C VAL A 87 15.35 16.97 -8.60
N CYS A 88 14.67 16.06 -7.91
CA CYS A 88 15.25 15.32 -6.81
C CYS A 88 14.55 13.97 -6.60
N GLU A 89 15.28 13.03 -6.02
CA GLU A 89 14.79 11.72 -5.63
C GLU A 89 14.76 11.63 -4.10
N GLY A 90 13.86 10.81 -3.58
CA GLY A 90 13.77 10.49 -2.17
C GLY A 90 13.07 9.15 -1.94
N LYS A 91 13.04 8.75 -0.69
CA LYS A 91 12.40 7.50 -0.25
C LYS A 91 11.19 7.82 0.59
N ILE A 92 10.17 6.98 0.47
CA ILE A 92 8.96 7.07 1.28
C ILE A 92 8.76 5.74 1.95
N MET A 93 8.89 5.75 3.28
CA MET A 93 8.82 4.56 4.09
C MET A 93 7.55 4.58 4.92
N VAL A 94 6.87 3.44 4.97
CA VAL A 94 5.74 3.17 5.85
C VAL A 94 6.20 2.03 6.75
N PRO A 95 6.79 2.34 7.92
CA PRO A 95 7.43 1.32 8.75
C PRO A 95 6.46 0.26 9.26
N GLU A 96 5.24 0.69 9.58
CA GLU A 96 4.16 -0.14 10.13
C GLU A 96 2.84 0.27 9.45
N LEU A 97 2.40 -0.54 8.50
CA LEU A 97 1.05 -0.49 7.93
C LEU A 97 0.26 -1.65 8.54
N VAL A 98 -0.67 -1.32 9.43
CA VAL A 98 -1.36 -2.29 10.28
C VAL A 98 -2.87 -2.28 10.03
N HIS A 99 -3.49 -3.44 10.19
CA HIS A 99 -4.94 -3.64 10.09
C HIS A 99 -5.76 -2.68 10.96
N ASP A 100 -6.84 -2.12 10.40
CA ASP A 100 -7.78 -1.20 11.06
C ASP A 100 -7.18 0.10 11.60
N GLU A 101 -5.92 0.42 11.25
CA GLU A 101 -5.29 1.68 11.59
C GLU A 101 -5.12 2.57 10.36
N SER A 102 -5.73 3.75 10.38
CA SER A 102 -5.52 4.78 9.34
C SER A 102 -4.46 5.81 9.73
N GLY A 103 -3.96 5.74 10.96
CA GLY A 103 -3.04 6.70 11.58
C GLY A 103 -1.54 6.35 11.44
N PHE A 104 -1.20 5.34 10.65
CA PHE A 104 0.17 4.86 10.48
C PHE A 104 1.15 5.95 10.05
N GLU A 105 2.40 5.82 10.43
CA GLU A 105 3.43 6.80 10.09
C GLU A 105 3.91 6.62 8.65
N ILE A 106 4.01 7.73 7.92
CA ILE A 106 4.64 7.77 6.59
C ILE A 106 5.84 8.71 6.72
N ARG A 107 7.04 8.16 6.56
CA ARG A 107 8.33 8.84 6.69
C ARG A 107 8.92 9.10 5.29
N PRO A 108 8.74 10.31 4.73
CA PRO A 108 9.55 10.74 3.59
C PRO A 108 10.98 11.03 4.06
N GLU A 109 11.97 10.65 3.26
CA GLU A 109 13.39 10.96 3.44
C GLU A 109 13.98 11.45 2.11
N GLY A 110 14.84 12.47 2.17
CA GLY A 110 15.39 13.13 0.98
C GLY A 110 14.53 14.30 0.51
N PHE A 111 14.38 14.45 -0.80
CA PHE A 111 13.61 15.53 -1.46
C PHE A 111 14.11 16.97 -1.26
N SER A 112 15.26 17.18 -0.63
CA SER A 112 15.93 18.49 -0.50
C SER A 112 14.94 19.62 -0.14
N ASP A 113 14.87 20.69 -0.93
CA ASP A 113 14.01 21.84 -0.70
C ASP A 113 12.50 21.55 -0.92
N HIS A 114 12.16 20.40 -1.49
CA HIS A 114 10.79 19.97 -1.80
C HIS A 114 10.18 19.06 -0.72
N TYR A 115 10.90 18.80 0.37
CA TYR A 115 10.43 17.93 1.46
C TYR A 115 9.04 18.30 1.99
N GLN A 116 8.83 19.60 2.25
CA GLN A 116 7.56 20.09 2.82
C GLN A 116 6.38 19.86 1.87
N MET A 117 6.60 20.03 0.57
CA MET A 117 5.60 19.76 -0.47
C MET A 117 5.21 18.29 -0.49
N VAL A 118 6.19 17.37 -0.45
CA VAL A 118 5.95 15.92 -0.40
C VAL A 118 5.14 15.57 0.85
N LYS A 119 5.53 16.12 2.01
CA LYS A 119 4.86 15.88 3.28
C LYS A 119 3.42 16.39 3.31
N ASP A 120 3.13 17.55 2.73
CA ASP A 120 1.81 18.19 2.85
C ASP A 120 0.82 17.71 1.78
N HIS A 121 1.31 17.28 0.61
CA HIS A 121 0.43 16.97 -0.55
C HIS A 121 0.49 15.50 -0.95
N PHE A 122 1.70 14.94 -1.06
CA PHE A 122 1.87 13.58 -1.53
C PHE A 122 1.55 12.55 -0.44
N VAL A 123 2.03 12.77 0.79
CA VAL A 123 1.81 11.86 1.92
C VAL A 123 0.31 11.64 2.23
N PRO A 124 -0.56 12.66 2.28
CA PRO A 124 -2.00 12.44 2.45
C PRO A 124 -2.64 11.64 1.32
N SER A 125 -2.22 11.88 0.08
CA SER A 125 -2.70 11.11 -1.08
C SER A 125 -2.30 9.64 -0.97
N LEU A 126 -1.02 9.36 -0.67
CA LEU A 126 -0.54 8.00 -0.46
C LEU A 126 -1.28 7.29 0.68
N ARG A 127 -1.53 8.01 1.78
CA ARG A 127 -2.32 7.48 2.91
C ARG A 127 -3.72 7.06 2.47
N ALA A 128 -4.41 7.89 1.69
CA ALA A 128 -5.75 7.59 1.21
C ALA A 128 -5.76 6.30 0.37
N THR A 129 -4.79 6.13 -0.53
CA THR A 129 -4.65 4.92 -1.33
C THR A 129 -4.32 3.69 -0.47
N LEU A 130 -3.41 3.82 0.49
CA LEU A 130 -3.07 2.72 1.40
C LEU A 130 -4.23 2.33 2.33
N CYS A 131 -5.16 3.25 2.65
CA CYS A 131 -6.38 2.90 3.38
C CYS A 131 -7.32 2.01 2.55
N GLN A 132 -7.23 2.06 1.21
CA GLN A 132 -8.03 1.22 0.32
C GLN A 132 -7.49 -0.23 0.23
N TYR A 133 -6.21 -0.44 0.53
CA TYR A 133 -5.56 -1.75 0.49
C TYR A 133 -6.32 -2.83 1.27
N GLN A 134 -6.78 -2.53 2.49
CA GLN A 134 -7.50 -3.51 3.32
C GLN A 134 -8.79 -3.99 2.65
N VAL A 135 -9.54 -3.08 2.04
CA VAL A 135 -10.79 -3.38 1.34
C VAL A 135 -10.50 -4.27 0.13
N ASP A 136 -9.46 -3.94 -0.64
CA ASP A 136 -9.07 -4.68 -1.84
C ASP A 136 -8.53 -6.08 -1.49
N LEU A 137 -7.75 -6.19 -0.41
CA LEU A 137 -7.23 -7.45 0.12
C LEU A 137 -8.36 -8.42 0.46
N ILE A 138 -9.37 -7.95 1.20
CA ILE A 138 -10.54 -8.76 1.54
C ILE A 138 -11.35 -9.10 0.29
N ALA A 139 -11.60 -8.12 -0.59
CA ALA A 139 -12.39 -8.34 -1.80
C ALA A 139 -11.77 -9.42 -2.69
N GLN A 140 -10.46 -9.38 -2.88
CA GLN A 140 -9.72 -10.32 -3.70
C GLN A 140 -9.73 -11.75 -3.12
N HIS A 141 -9.53 -11.89 -1.81
CA HIS A 141 -9.30 -13.20 -1.18
C HIS A 141 -10.52 -13.78 -0.44
N SER A 142 -11.61 -13.01 -0.31
CA SER A 142 -12.84 -13.46 0.34
C SER A 142 -13.37 -14.77 -0.26
N LYS A 143 -13.38 -14.88 -1.59
CA LYS A 143 -13.84 -16.08 -2.32
C LYS A 143 -12.92 -17.29 -2.12
N ASP A 144 -11.64 -17.06 -1.87
CA ASP A 144 -10.66 -18.14 -1.68
C ASP A 144 -10.84 -18.84 -0.33
N VAL A 145 -11.28 -18.10 0.69
CA VAL A 145 -11.47 -18.61 2.06
C VAL A 145 -12.93 -18.96 2.38
N GLN A 146 -13.88 -18.44 1.60
CA GLN A 146 -15.28 -18.84 1.65
C GLN A 146 -15.48 -20.10 0.81
N GLN A 147 -15.11 -21.27 1.34
CA GLN A 147 -15.54 -22.53 0.76
C GLN A 147 -17.07 -22.62 0.87
N SER A 148 -17.75 -22.49 -0.28
CA SER A 148 -19.18 -22.78 -0.44
C SER A 148 -19.45 -24.27 -0.55
#